data_AF-A0A0F9W9T1-F1
#
_entry.id   AF-A0A0F9W9T1-F1
#
_cell.length_a   1.000
_cell.length_b   1.000
_cell.length_c   1.000
_cell.angle_alpha   90.00
_cell.angle_beta   90.00
_cell.angle_gamma   90.00
#
_symmetry.space_group_name_H-M   'P 1'
#
loop_
_entity.id
_entity.type
_entity.pdbx_description
1 polymer ?
#
loop_
_entity_poly.entity_id
_entity_poly.type
_entity_poly.pdbx_seq_one_letter_code
_entity_poly.pdbx_strand_id
1 'polypeptide(L)'
;MILLKKDNKIYKEIDVHTLDPISLDSYKNIIENDKLILCILICNTTRYVYRATDIIEMRYSIMFNTIHVYLLKDPISREEVKDVYYFMSKLNKNDVLCNNKEELCNKREILFNKDEISFNNKKKISSKNIIRIFDYVCNERELFQNEKYKKIILNYEYKEDKVCVYVIIILGIFGLCMMFMLVFRIIVN
;
A
#
# COMPACT_ATOMS: atom_id res chain seq x y z
N MET A 1 -13.24 6.91 -6.62
CA MET A 1 -12.55 6.06 -7.62
C MET A 1 -11.04 6.18 -7.41
N ILE A 2 -10.29 5.12 -7.66
CA ILE A 2 -8.84 5.09 -7.55
C ILE A 2 -8.27 4.85 -8.94
N LEU A 3 -7.26 5.63 -9.30
CA LEU A 3 -6.58 5.50 -10.58
C LEU A 3 -5.13 5.08 -10.33
N LEU A 4 -4.75 3.91 -10.83
CA LEU A 4 -3.37 3.44 -10.81
C LEU A 4 -2.72 3.84 -12.14
N LYS A 5 -1.69 4.69 -12.09
CA LYS A 5 -1.04 5.28 -13.26
C LYS A 5 0.37 4.75 -13.41
N LYS A 6 0.72 4.27 -14.61
CA LYS A 6 2.07 3.80 -14.98
C LYS A 6 2.44 4.39 -16.34
N ASP A 7 3.63 4.95 -16.48
CA ASP A 7 4.14 5.54 -17.74
C ASP A 7 3.18 6.53 -18.39
N ASN A 8 2.60 7.42 -17.57
CA ASN A 8 1.57 8.37 -17.98
C ASN A 8 0.24 7.80 -18.51
N LYS A 9 0.04 6.48 -18.45
CA LYS A 9 -1.21 5.82 -18.82
C LYS A 9 -1.95 5.29 -17.59
N ILE A 10 -3.29 5.30 -17.64
CA ILE A 10 -4.11 4.66 -16.62
C ILE A 10 -3.98 3.15 -16.81
N TYR A 11 -3.44 2.49 -15.79
CA TYR A 11 -3.18 1.05 -15.80
C TYR A 11 -4.37 0.27 -15.26
N LYS A 12 -5.03 0.79 -14.21
CA LYS A 12 -6.22 0.17 -13.59
C LYS A 12 -7.07 1.22 -12.89
N GLU A 13 -8.38 1.06 -13.01
CA GLU A 13 -9.38 1.82 -12.26
C GLU A 13 -10.03 0.91 -11.21
N ILE A 14 -10.25 1.45 -10.01
CA ILE A 14 -10.84 0.71 -8.90
C ILE A 14 -11.95 1.57 -8.30
N ASP A 15 -13.10 0.95 -8.04
CA ASP A 15 -14.13 1.60 -7.25
C ASP A 15 -13.68 1.69 -5.79
N VAL A 16 -13.84 2.85 -5.17
CA VAL A 16 -13.50 3.08 -3.74
C VAL A 16 -14.38 2.27 -2.80
N HIS A 17 -15.54 1.83 -3.27
CA HIS A 17 -16.44 0.94 -2.53
C HIS A 17 -16.05 -0.53 -2.64
N THR A 18 -15.07 -0.87 -3.49
CA THR A 18 -14.51 -2.23 -3.54
C THR A 18 -13.86 -2.53 -2.19
N LEU A 19 -14.11 -3.73 -1.68
CA LEU A 19 -13.45 -4.23 -0.48
C LEU A 19 -12.12 -4.87 -0.85
N ASP A 20 -11.10 -4.59 -0.05
CA ASP A 20 -9.89 -5.40 -0.06
C ASP A 20 -10.22 -6.76 0.60
N PRO A 21 -9.99 -7.89 -0.08
CA PRO A 21 -10.39 -9.21 0.42
C PRO A 21 -9.55 -9.68 1.62
N ILE A 22 -8.41 -9.06 1.90
CA ILE A 22 -7.56 -9.42 3.06
C ILE A 22 -8.00 -8.60 4.27
N SER A 23 -8.01 -7.28 4.13
CA SER A 23 -8.33 -6.39 5.25
C SER A 23 -9.82 -6.33 5.55
N LEU A 24 -10.66 -6.71 4.58
CA LEU A 24 -12.11 -6.55 4.58
C LEU A 24 -12.57 -5.08 4.70
N ASP A 25 -11.64 -4.14 4.59
CA ASP A 25 -11.92 -2.71 4.59
C ASP A 25 -12.19 -2.22 3.17
N SER A 26 -13.10 -1.26 3.07
CA SER A 26 -13.29 -0.54 1.82
C SER A 26 -12.07 0.32 1.52
N TYR A 27 -11.69 0.43 0.25
CA TYR A 27 -10.59 1.33 -0.11
C TYR A 27 -10.88 2.78 0.24
N LYS A 28 -12.14 3.19 0.33
CA LYS A 28 -12.53 4.50 0.87
C LYS A 28 -11.92 4.72 2.26
N ASN A 29 -12.10 3.80 3.18
CA ASN A 29 -11.58 3.89 4.55
C ASN A 29 -10.04 3.82 4.55
N ILE A 30 -9.47 2.93 3.74
CA ILE A 30 -8.01 2.77 3.63
C ILE A 30 -7.36 4.07 3.10
N ILE A 31 -8.02 4.77 2.18
CA ILE A 31 -7.57 6.03 1.58
C ILE A 31 -7.66 7.22 2.53
N GLU A 32 -8.47 7.19 3.59
CA GLU A 32 -8.52 8.31 4.53
C GLU A 32 -7.17 8.48 5.28
N ASN A 33 -6.28 7.49 5.21
CA ASN A 33 -4.89 7.60 5.66
C ASN A 33 -4.00 8.26 4.58
N ASP A 34 -3.28 9.32 4.96
CA ASP A 34 -2.48 10.18 4.06
C ASP A 34 -1.36 9.45 3.30
N LYS A 35 -1.02 8.23 3.72
CA LYS A 35 0.19 7.52 3.30
C LYS A 35 -0.13 6.07 2.96
N LEU A 36 -0.69 5.87 1.78
CA LEU A 36 -1.04 4.54 1.28
C LEU A 36 -0.14 4.12 0.11
N ILE A 37 0.34 2.88 0.17
CA ILE A 37 0.93 2.17 -0.95
C ILE A 37 -0.02 1.03 -1.31
N LEU A 38 -0.45 1.01 -2.57
CA LEU A 38 -1.22 -0.09 -3.13
C LEU A 38 -0.29 -0.95 -3.98
N CYS A 39 -0.61 -2.22 -4.12
CA CYS A 39 0.06 -3.08 -5.08
C CYS A 39 -0.95 -3.79 -5.97
N ILE A 40 -0.53 -4.13 -7.19
CA ILE A 40 -1.26 -4.98 -8.10
C ILE A 40 -0.54 -6.31 -8.20
N LEU A 41 -1.22 -7.39 -7.86
CA LEU A 41 -0.78 -8.74 -8.16
C LEU A 41 -1.12 -9.06 -9.62
N ILE A 42 -0.09 -9.39 -10.40
CA ILE A 42 -0.25 -9.80 -11.80
C ILE A 42 -0.29 -11.32 -11.83
N CYS A 43 -1.49 -11.86 -12.02
CA CYS A 43 -1.72 -13.29 -12.21
C CYS A 43 -1.77 -13.61 -13.71
N ASN A 44 -2.07 -14.86 -14.05
CA ASN A 44 -2.14 -15.30 -15.46
C ASN A 44 -3.28 -14.63 -16.21
N THR A 45 -4.45 -14.63 -15.59
CA THR A 45 -5.72 -14.26 -16.21
C THR A 45 -6.24 -12.92 -15.70
N THR A 46 -5.84 -12.54 -14.50
CA THR A 46 -6.45 -11.45 -13.76
C THR A 46 -5.40 -10.59 -13.05
N ARG A 47 -5.85 -9.40 -12.63
CA ARG A 47 -5.06 -8.45 -11.85
C ARG A 47 -5.87 -8.02 -10.66
N TYR A 48 -5.30 -8.16 -9.49
CA TYR A 48 -5.95 -7.86 -8.22
C TYR A 48 -5.18 -6.78 -7.50
N VAL A 49 -5.90 -5.87 -6.86
CA VAL A 49 -5.30 -4.76 -6.12
C VAL A 49 -5.44 -5.06 -4.64
N TYR A 50 -4.41 -4.72 -3.89
CA TYR A 50 -4.32 -4.90 -2.44
C TYR A 50 -3.55 -3.75 -1.82
N ARG A 51 -3.64 -3.62 -0.49
CA ARG A 51 -2.63 -2.86 0.26
C ARG A 51 -1.26 -3.52 0.15
N ALA A 52 -0.22 -2.70 0.03
CA ALA A 52 1.14 -3.23 -0.05
C ALA A 52 1.55 -3.96 1.24
N THR A 53 1.17 -3.44 2.42
CA THR A 53 1.37 -4.07 3.74
C THR A 53 1.05 -5.56 3.73
N ASP A 54 -0.19 -5.86 3.35
CA ASP A 54 -0.77 -7.18 3.51
C ASP A 54 -0.05 -8.19 2.59
N ILE A 55 0.32 -7.73 1.39
CA ILE A 55 1.07 -8.53 0.43
C ILE A 55 2.54 -8.68 0.86
N ILE A 56 3.14 -7.65 1.43
CA ILE A 56 4.52 -7.69 1.92
C ILE A 56 4.64 -8.71 3.03
N GLU A 57 3.73 -8.70 4.00
CA GLU A 57 3.71 -9.68 5.10
C GLU A 57 3.51 -11.12 4.62
N MET A 58 2.68 -11.31 3.59
CA MET A 58 2.47 -12.63 3.00
C MET A 58 3.65 -13.13 2.17
N ARG A 59 4.39 -12.22 1.52
CA ARG A 59 5.42 -12.56 0.51
C ARG A 59 6.83 -12.53 1.06
N TYR A 60 7.10 -11.71 2.07
CA TYR A 60 8.45 -11.50 2.58
C TYR A 60 8.58 -11.86 4.06
N SER A 61 9.66 -12.54 4.39
CA SER A 61 10.15 -12.62 5.77
C SER A 61 11.50 -11.93 5.85
N ILE A 62 11.60 -10.95 6.75
CA ILE A 62 12.84 -10.22 7.00
C ILE A 62 13.44 -10.76 8.29
N MET A 63 14.48 -11.58 8.18
CA MET A 63 15.24 -12.09 9.32
C MET A 63 16.69 -11.66 9.18
N PHE A 64 17.32 -11.13 10.24
CA PHE A 64 18.76 -10.79 10.26
C PHE A 64 19.26 -9.96 9.05
N ASN A 65 18.47 -8.97 8.59
CA ASN A 65 18.73 -8.17 7.40
C ASN A 65 18.74 -8.94 6.06
N THR A 66 18.35 -10.22 6.02
CA THR A 66 18.08 -10.96 4.79
C THR A 66 16.58 -10.98 4.50
N ILE A 67 16.23 -10.72 3.24
CA ILE A 67 14.84 -10.76 2.76
C ILE A 67 14.63 -12.12 2.09
N HIS A 68 13.74 -12.93 2.65
CA HIS A 68 13.27 -14.16 2.04
C HIS A 68 12.00 -13.85 1.24
N VAL A 69 11.95 -14.32 -0.01
CA VAL A 69 10.80 -14.13 -0.91
C VAL A 69 10.11 -15.47 -1.10
N TYR A 70 8.83 -15.55 -0.80
CA TYR A 70 8.04 -16.75 -0.97
C TYR A 70 7.20 -16.71 -2.24
N LEU A 71 6.83 -17.89 -2.74
CA LEU A 71 5.85 -18.01 -3.80
C LEU A 71 4.50 -17.52 -3.29
N LEU A 72 4.00 -16.43 -3.89
CA LEU A 72 2.73 -15.84 -3.51
C LEU A 72 1.61 -16.41 -4.39
N LYS A 73 0.51 -16.81 -3.74
CA LYS A 73 -0.77 -17.08 -4.40
C LYS A 73 -1.74 -15.97 -4.07
N ASP A 74 -2.52 -15.56 -5.05
CA ASP A 74 -3.56 -14.56 -4.87
C ASP A 74 -4.62 -15.05 -3.84
N PRO A 75 -4.98 -14.24 -2.85
CA PRO A 75 -5.95 -14.64 -1.82
C PRO A 75 -7.33 -15.05 -2.35
N ILE A 76 -7.82 -14.36 -3.39
CA ILE A 76 -9.17 -14.58 -3.93
C ILE A 76 -9.17 -15.79 -4.86
N SER A 77 -8.37 -15.72 -5.93
CA SER A 77 -8.38 -16.68 -7.03
C SER A 77 -7.51 -17.91 -6.78
N ARG A 78 -6.61 -17.83 -5.80
CA ARG A 78 -5.56 -18.83 -5.53
C ARG A 78 -4.61 -19.05 -6.70
N GLU A 79 -4.63 -18.17 -7.70
CA GLU A 79 -3.70 -18.19 -8.82
C GLU A 79 -2.28 -17.84 -8.38
N GLU A 80 -1.30 -18.35 -9.12
CA GLU A 80 0.10 -18.00 -8.93
C GLU A 80 0.36 -16.54 -9.38
N VAL A 81 1.01 -15.78 -8.50
CA VAL A 81 1.37 -14.39 -8.79
C VAL A 81 2.70 -14.35 -9.53
N LYS A 82 2.67 -13.88 -10.78
CA LYS A 82 3.86 -13.76 -11.64
C LYS A 82 4.71 -12.56 -11.30
N ASP A 83 4.08 -11.43 -10.99
CA ASP A 83 4.76 -10.18 -10.69
C ASP A 83 3.88 -9.29 -9.79
N VAL A 84 4.51 -8.32 -9.14
CA VAL A 84 3.85 -7.36 -8.25
C VAL A 84 4.29 -5.96 -8.63
N TYR A 85 3.32 -5.08 -8.89
CA TYR A 85 3.58 -3.66 -9.15
C TYR A 85 3.12 -2.81 -7.98
N TYR A 86 4.01 -1.94 -7.49
CA TYR A 86 3.76 -1.06 -6.37
C TYR A 86 3.41 0.35 -6.86
N PHE A 87 2.38 0.93 -6.27
CA PHE A 87 1.86 2.24 -6.60
C PHE A 87 1.70 3.05 -5.31
N MET A 88 2.19 4.29 -5.32
CA MET A 88 2.14 5.17 -4.15
C MET A 88 1.24 6.36 -4.46
N SER A 89 0.41 6.74 -3.48
CA SER A 89 -0.33 7.99 -3.61
C SER A 89 0.66 9.14 -3.64
N LYS A 90 0.61 9.97 -4.68
CA LYS A 90 1.13 11.33 -4.54
C LYS A 90 0.18 12.07 -3.61
N LEU A 91 0.69 12.56 -2.48
CA LEU A 91 0.00 13.59 -1.70
C LEU A 91 0.01 14.87 -2.54
N ASN A 92 -0.89 14.96 -3.51
CA ASN A 92 -1.20 16.24 -4.10
C ASN A 92 -2.08 16.97 -3.08
N LYS A 93 -1.63 18.13 -2.60
CA LYS A 93 -2.49 19.07 -1.85
C LYS A 93 -3.74 19.51 -2.64
N ASN A 94 -3.82 19.12 -3.91
CA ASN A 94 -4.90 19.33 -4.84
C ASN A 94 -5.61 18.00 -5.15
N ASP A 95 -5.97 17.20 -4.14
CA ASP A 95 -6.98 16.16 -4.36
C ASP A 95 -8.21 16.87 -4.93
N VAL A 96 -8.43 16.68 -6.22
CA VAL A 96 -9.44 17.39 -6.98
C VAL A 96 -10.78 16.86 -6.50
N LEU A 97 -11.38 17.58 -5.55
CA LEU A 97 -12.81 17.56 -5.31
C LEU A 97 -13.47 18.01 -6.61
N CYS A 98 -13.75 17.05 -7.50
CA CYS A 98 -14.60 17.25 -8.65
C CYS A 98 -16.01 17.57 -8.11
N ASN A 99 -16.24 18.83 -7.76
CA ASN A 99 -17.57 19.35 -7.52
C ASN A 99 -18.24 19.55 -8.88
N ASN A 100 -19.37 18.89 -9.05
CA ASN A 100 -20.27 19.07 -10.19
C ASN A 100 -20.60 20.56 -10.36
N LYS A 101 -19.97 21.19 -11.35
CA LYS A 101 -20.48 22.30 -12.17
C LYS A 101 -19.41 22.63 -13.22
N GLU A 102 -19.55 22.03 -14.39
CA GLU A 102 -19.21 22.53 -15.75
C GLU A 102 -17.98 23.42 -16.05
N GLU A 103 -17.04 23.70 -15.14
CA GLU A 103 -15.90 24.55 -15.43
C GLU A 103 -14.57 23.91 -15.00
N LEU A 104 -13.55 24.06 -15.86
CA LEU A 104 -12.13 23.73 -15.67
C LEU A 104 -11.58 22.44 -16.32
N CYS A 105 -12.20 21.96 -17.41
CA CYS A 105 -11.39 21.43 -18.53
C CYS A 105 -10.78 22.59 -19.34
N ASN A 106 -10.04 23.49 -18.69
CA ASN A 106 -9.24 24.53 -19.34
C ASN A 106 -8.34 25.22 -18.32
N LYS A 107 -7.16 24.64 -18.05
CA LYS A 107 -5.86 25.32 -18.10
C LYS A 107 -4.75 24.46 -17.52
N ARG A 108 -3.85 24.09 -18.44
CA ARG A 108 -2.42 23.77 -18.29
C ARG A 108 -2.06 22.33 -17.96
N GLU A 109 -1.73 21.65 -19.06
CA GLU A 109 -0.69 20.62 -19.18
C GLU A 109 -0.97 19.28 -18.53
N ILE A 110 -2.05 18.65 -18.98
CA ILE A 110 -1.90 17.23 -19.34
C ILE A 110 -1.73 17.21 -20.85
N LEU A 111 -0.47 17.24 -21.29
CA LEU A 111 -0.09 16.90 -22.66
C LEU A 111 -0.33 15.39 -22.81
N PHE A 112 -1.60 15.00 -22.88
CA PHE A 112 -2.00 13.72 -23.43
C PHE A 112 -1.62 13.78 -24.90
N ASN A 113 -0.65 12.96 -25.30
CA ASN A 113 -0.53 12.58 -26.70
C ASN A 113 -1.89 12.04 -27.12
N LYS A 114 -2.59 12.89 -27.88
CA LYS A 114 -3.67 12.49 -28.78
C LYS A 114 -3.05 11.51 -29.74
N ASP A 115 -3.17 10.23 -29.45
CA ASP A 115 -3.38 9.19 -30.45
C ASP A 115 -4.05 8.02 -29.72
N GLU A 116 -5.33 7.85 -30.06
CA GLU A 116 -6.14 6.64 -29.90
C GLU A 116 -6.39 6.09 -28.49
N ILE A 117 -7.37 6.66 -27.79
CA ILE A 117 -8.23 5.88 -26.88
C ILE A 117 -9.70 6.27 -27.12
N SER A 118 -10.32 5.62 -28.09
CA SER A 118 -11.77 5.63 -28.31
C SER A 118 -12.45 4.67 -27.33
N PHE A 119 -12.55 5.03 -26.05
CA PHE A 119 -13.41 4.28 -25.13
C PHE A 119 -14.81 4.90 -25.08
N ASN A 120 -15.65 4.30 -25.91
CA ASN A 120 -17.08 4.46 -25.98
C ASN A 120 -17.70 3.80 -24.74
N ASN A 121 -17.94 4.56 -23.67
CA ASN A 121 -18.97 4.26 -22.68
C ASN A 121 -19.27 5.51 -21.84
N LYS A 122 -20.23 6.29 -22.31
CA LYS A 122 -20.87 7.38 -21.55
C LYS A 122 -21.62 6.78 -20.35
N LYS A 123 -20.91 6.48 -19.25
CA LYS A 123 -21.55 6.41 -17.93
C LYS A 123 -21.37 7.76 -17.26
N LYS A 124 -22.49 8.47 -17.13
CA LYS A 124 -22.61 9.77 -16.46
C LYS A 124 -22.38 9.53 -14.96
N ILE A 125 -21.14 9.66 -14.49
CA ILE A 125 -20.80 9.47 -13.09
C ILE A 125 -21.15 10.76 -12.34
N SER A 126 -22.35 10.80 -11.76
CA SER A 126 -22.84 11.91 -10.94
C SER A 126 -22.75 11.54 -9.45
N SER A 127 -21.64 11.90 -8.83
CA SER A 127 -21.47 12.07 -7.37
C SER A 127 -20.02 12.48 -7.16
N LYS A 128 -19.73 13.20 -6.07
CA LYS A 128 -18.38 13.57 -5.61
C LYS A 128 -17.52 12.32 -5.47
N ASN A 129 -16.99 11.82 -6.57
CA ASN A 129 -16.11 10.67 -6.56
C ASN A 129 -14.74 11.23 -6.26
N ILE A 130 -14.27 11.03 -5.03
CA ILE A 130 -12.89 11.28 -4.66
C ILE A 130 -12.05 10.45 -5.65
N ILE A 131 -11.30 11.12 -6.53
CA ILE A 131 -10.37 10.49 -7.47
C ILE A 131 -8.99 10.59 -6.83
N ARG A 132 -8.51 9.48 -6.25
CA ARG A 132 -7.13 9.42 -5.76
C ARG A 132 -6.26 8.75 -6.81
N ILE A 133 -5.16 9.40 -7.17
CA ILE A 133 -4.22 8.91 -8.18
C ILE A 133 -3.00 8.33 -7.47
N PHE A 134 -2.66 7.09 -7.81
CA PHE A 134 -1.46 6.42 -7.36
C PHE A 134 -0.54 6.25 -8.56
N ASP A 135 0.71 6.69 -8.40
CA ASP A 135 1.72 6.57 -9.43
C ASP A 135 2.55 5.30 -9.20
N TYR A 136 2.88 4.63 -10.29
CA TYR A 136 3.80 3.49 -10.29
C TYR A 136 5.15 3.89 -9.69
N VAL A 137 5.62 3.08 -8.76
CA VAL A 137 6.90 3.26 -8.08
C VAL A 137 7.91 2.28 -8.64
N CYS A 138 7.60 0.99 -8.57
CA CYS A 138 8.46 -0.09 -9.02
C CYS A 138 7.72 -1.42 -9.15
N ASN A 139 8.38 -2.41 -9.75
CA ASN A 139 7.97 -3.81 -9.72
C ASN A 139 8.77 -4.61 -8.68
N GLU A 140 8.44 -5.89 -8.55
CA GLU A 140 9.08 -6.83 -7.63
C GLU A 140 10.61 -6.90 -7.80
N ARG A 141 11.08 -7.00 -9.05
CA ARG A 141 12.52 -7.14 -9.34
C ARG A 141 13.28 -5.86 -8.99
N GLU A 142 12.71 -4.71 -9.34
CA GLU A 142 13.24 -3.39 -9.03
C GLU A 142 13.27 -3.14 -7.52
N LEU A 143 12.21 -3.55 -6.80
CA LEU A 143 12.16 -3.49 -5.35
C LEU A 143 13.32 -4.28 -4.72
N PHE A 144 13.63 -5.46 -5.26
CA PHE A 144 14.74 -6.28 -4.73
C PHE A 144 16.13 -5.70 -5.06
N GLN A 145 16.29 -5.05 -6.21
CA GLN A 145 17.58 -4.54 -6.66
C GLN A 145 17.91 -3.15 -6.10
N ASN A 146 16.90 -2.35 -5.74
CA ASN A 146 17.10 -0.96 -5.39
C ASN A 146 16.80 -0.68 -3.91
N GLU A 147 17.84 -0.32 -3.14
CA GLU A 147 17.71 0.00 -1.71
C GLU A 147 16.75 1.16 -1.44
N LYS A 148 16.64 2.13 -2.35
CA LYS A 148 15.71 3.25 -2.21
C LYS A 148 14.27 2.74 -2.18
N TYR A 149 13.91 1.83 -3.08
CA TYR A 149 12.57 1.24 -3.11
C TYR A 149 12.32 0.35 -1.90
N LYS A 150 13.31 -0.43 -1.45
CA LYS A 150 13.20 -1.18 -0.18
C LYS A 150 12.89 -0.25 0.99
N LYS A 151 13.56 0.89 1.08
CA LYS A 151 13.33 1.86 2.15
C LYS A 151 11.96 2.55 2.05
N ILE A 152 11.44 2.75 0.84
CA ILE A 152 10.13 3.38 0.62
C ILE A 152 8.97 2.40 0.79
N ILE A 153 9.16 1.12 0.49
CA ILE A 153 8.07 0.13 0.50
C ILE A 153 8.14 -0.71 1.78
N LEU A 154 9.29 -1.29 2.11
CA LEU A 154 9.43 -2.17 3.27
C LEU A 154 9.55 -1.38 4.59
N ASN A 155 10.32 -0.29 4.63
CA ASN A 155 10.51 0.50 5.87
C ASN A 155 9.41 1.55 6.11
N TYR A 156 8.52 1.77 5.15
CA TYR A 156 7.43 2.73 5.29
C TYR A 156 6.35 2.25 6.25
N GLU A 157 6.21 0.93 6.37
CA GLU A 157 5.15 0.29 7.17
C GLU A 157 5.71 -0.39 8.43
N TYR A 158 6.99 -0.79 8.44
CA TYR A 158 7.67 -1.39 9.61
C TYR A 158 7.97 -0.45 10.79
N LYS A 159 7.51 0.81 10.75
CA LYS A 159 7.83 1.81 11.77
C LYS A 159 6.94 1.72 13.01
N GLU A 160 5.76 1.13 12.92
CA GLU A 160 4.80 1.13 14.04
C GLU A 160 5.03 -0.04 15.01
N ASP A 161 5.40 -1.23 14.53
CA ASP A 161 5.50 -2.42 15.41
C ASP A 161 6.77 -2.48 16.27
N LYS A 162 7.86 -1.86 15.83
CA LYS A 162 9.12 -1.89 16.61
C LYS A 162 8.99 -1.19 17.95
N VAL A 163 8.11 -0.19 18.06
CA VAL A 163 7.89 0.53 19.33
C VAL A 163 7.25 -0.40 20.36
N CYS A 164 6.25 -1.19 19.94
CA CYS A 164 5.54 -2.08 20.84
C CYS A 164 6.44 -3.22 21.37
N VAL A 165 7.24 -3.83 20.48
CA VAL A 165 8.20 -4.88 20.88
C VAL A 165 9.25 -4.33 21.85
N TYR A 166 9.76 -3.12 21.61
CA TYR A 166 10.75 -2.50 22.50
C TYR A 166 10.15 -2.20 23.89
N VAL A 167 8.90 -1.75 23.94
CA VAL A 167 8.18 -1.51 25.21
C VAL A 167 7.99 -2.82 25.98
N ILE A 168 7.59 -3.91 25.32
CA ILE A 168 7.42 -5.22 25.96
C ILE A 168 8.76 -5.74 26.50
N ILE A 169 9.85 -5.62 25.73
CA ILE A 169 11.20 -6.02 26.18
C ILE A 169 11.63 -5.21 27.40
N ILE A 170 11.44 -3.88 27.38
CA ILE A 170 11.79 -3.01 28.52
C ILE A 170 10.97 -3.39 29.76
N LEU A 171 9.66 -3.60 29.63
CA LEU A 171 8.80 -4.04 30.74
C LEU A 171 9.21 -5.41 31.28
N GLY A 172 9.59 -6.35 30.40
CA GLY A 172 10.10 -7.67 30.79
C GLY A 172 11.42 -7.58 31.57
N ILE A 173 12.38 -6.78 31.10
CA ILE A 173 13.65 -6.53 31.81
C ILE A 173 13.38 -5.87 33.17
N PHE A 174 12.51 -4.87 33.21
CA PHE A 174 12.15 -4.17 34.45
C PHE A 174 11.50 -5.12 35.47
N GLY A 175 10.58 -5.98 35.02
CA GLY A 175 9.96 -7.01 35.86
C GLY A 175 10.98 -7.99 36.44
N LEU A 176 11.94 -8.46 35.62
CA LEU A 176 13.05 -9.30 36.08
C LEU A 176 13.91 -8.60 37.13
N CYS A 177 14.29 -7.35 36.90
CA CYS A 177 15.06 -6.56 37.87
C CYS A 177 14.33 -6.41 39.21
N MET A 178 13.03 -6.14 39.20
CA MET A 178 12.22 -6.04 40.42
C MET A 178 12.16 -7.36 41.18
N MET A 179 12.03 -8.49 40.48
CA MET A 179 12.08 -9.82 41.10
C MET A 179 13.42 -10.10 41.77
N PHE A 180 14.55 -9.76 41.12
CA PHE A 180 15.88 -9.89 41.73
C PHE A 180 16.04 -9.05 42.99
N MET A 181 15.54 -7.80 42.98
CA MET A 181 15.59 -6.91 44.14
C MET A 181 14.78 -7.46 45.33
N LEU A 182 13.63 -8.09 45.07
CA LEU A 182 12.81 -8.73 46.10
C LEU A 182 13.51 -9.95 46.71
N VAL A 183 14.06 -10.83 45.88
CA VAL A 183 14.80 -12.01 46.35
C VAL A 183 16.02 -11.59 47.17
N PHE A 184 16.77 -10.59 46.70
CA PHE A 184 17.91 -10.06 47.44
C PHE A 184 17.52 -9.52 48.81
N ARG A 185 16.39 -8.80 48.90
CA ARG A 185 15.87 -8.30 50.18
C ARG A 185 15.47 -9.40 51.15
N ILE A 186 14.92 -10.52 50.65
CA ILE A 186 14.56 -11.69 51.48
C ILE A 186 15.81 -12.41 52.01
N ILE A 187 16.90 -12.44 51.24
CA ILE A 187 18.14 -13.12 51.65
C ILE A 187 18.94 -12.31 52.69
N VAL A 188 18.90 -10.98 52.61
CA VAL A 188 19.68 -10.09 53.47
C VAL A 188 19.01 -9.81 54.82
N ASN A 189 17.67 -9.90 54.89
CA ASN A 189 16.90 -9.73 56.13
C ASN A 189 16.68 -11.05 56.85
#